data_AF-A0A382ZGU2-F1
#
_entry.id   AF-A0A382ZGU2-F1
#
_cell.length_a   1.000
_cell.length_b   1.000
_cell.length_c   1.000
_cell.angle_alpha   90.00
_cell.angle_beta   90.00
_cell.angle_gamma   90.00
#
_symmetry.space_group_name_H-M   'P 1'
#
loop_
_entity.id
_entity.type
_entity.pdbx_description
1 polymer ?
#
loop_
_entity_poly.entity_id
_entity_poly.type
_entity_poly.pdbx_seq_one_letter_code
_entity_poly.pdbx_strand_id
1 'polypeptide(L)'
;MNTIFSAFTNAAITIDGRLDEAEWNQAQRFASFVETRPFSLKESTIPTEVLVLTDEKGIYIGFINQQSWDTRYRRKQERDAMWSDSDRNFLSIDFDGKANMGYFFGVSLGGSMSDGSISGESQMDRDWD
;
A
#
# COMPACT_ATOMS: atom_id res chain seq x y z
N MET A 1 9.25 22.30 -0.76
CA MET A 1 7.87 22.73 -0.47
C MET A 1 7.34 21.69 0.52
N ASN A 2 7.20 22.03 1.81
CA ASN A 2 6.72 21.08 2.82
C ASN A 2 5.20 21.04 2.74
N THR A 3 4.64 19.95 2.22
CA THR A 3 3.20 19.71 2.29
C THR A 3 2.91 19.13 3.67
N ILE A 4 2.22 19.88 4.51
CA ILE A 4 1.70 19.38 5.79
C ILE A 4 0.34 18.74 5.49
N PHE A 5 0.24 17.44 5.74
CA PHE A 5 -1.02 16.71 5.71
C PHE A 5 -1.74 16.94 7.03
N SER A 6 -2.82 17.72 7.03
CA SER A 6 -3.68 17.82 8.20
C SER A 6 -5.13 17.81 7.75
N ALA A 7 -5.75 16.64 7.95
CA ALA A 7 -7.19 16.45 7.92
C ALA A 7 -7.58 16.20 9.38
N PHE A 8 -8.09 17.22 10.07
CA PHE A 8 -8.69 17.05 11.39
C PHE A 8 -10.12 16.58 11.21
N THR A 9 -10.38 15.29 11.44
CA THR A 9 -11.74 14.79 11.66
C THR A 9 -11.74 13.82 12.85
N ASN A 10 -12.72 13.99 13.72
CA ASN A 10 -12.80 13.41 15.06
C ASN A 10 -13.36 11.97 15.06
N ALA A 11 -13.25 11.21 13.96
CA ALA A 11 -13.60 9.79 13.92
C ALA A 11 -12.37 8.95 13.59
N ALA A 12 -12.18 7.87 14.36
CA ALA A 12 -11.06 6.96 14.19
C ALA A 12 -11.31 6.07 12.96
N ILE A 13 -10.36 6.01 12.03
CA ILE A 13 -10.35 5.01 10.96
C ILE A 13 -10.37 3.61 11.60
N THR A 14 -11.31 2.77 11.17
CA THR A 14 -11.34 1.36 11.57
C THR A 14 -10.66 0.51 10.51
N ILE A 15 -9.71 -0.34 10.91
CA ILE A 15 -9.00 -1.20 9.96
C ILE A 15 -9.82 -2.47 9.70
N ASP A 16 -10.88 -2.36 8.89
CA ASP A 16 -11.74 -3.48 8.50
C ASP A 16 -11.75 -3.75 6.97
N GLY A 17 -11.03 -2.95 6.20
CA GLY A 17 -10.94 -3.04 4.74
C GLY A 17 -12.09 -2.35 4.00
N ARG A 18 -12.99 -1.66 4.69
CA ARG A 18 -13.95 -0.72 4.10
C ARG A 18 -13.36 0.69 4.11
N LEU A 19 -13.73 1.48 3.12
CA LEU A 19 -13.30 2.87 2.95
C LEU A 19 -14.54 3.78 2.97
N ASP A 20 -15.38 3.60 3.98
CA ASP A 20 -16.68 4.28 4.12
C ASP A 20 -16.70 5.37 5.21
N GLU A 21 -15.63 5.51 5.97
CA GLU A 21 -15.44 6.64 6.89
C GLU A 21 -15.29 7.98 6.14
N ALA A 22 -15.85 9.04 6.72
CA ALA A 22 -15.91 10.36 6.08
C ALA A 22 -14.52 10.99 5.89
N GLU A 23 -13.59 10.67 6.78
CA GLU A 23 -12.15 10.95 6.77
C GLU A 23 -11.52 10.68 5.40
N TRP A 24 -11.91 9.57 4.73
CA TRP A 24 -11.36 9.19 3.43
C TRP A 24 -11.65 10.19 2.31
N ASN A 25 -12.67 11.04 2.47
CA ASN A 25 -12.94 12.14 1.52
C ASN A 25 -11.86 13.22 1.53
N GLN A 26 -11.08 13.31 2.62
CA GLN A 26 -9.98 14.27 2.77
C GLN A 26 -8.62 13.65 2.48
N ALA A 27 -8.55 12.34 2.23
CA ALA A 27 -7.31 11.65 1.95
C ALA A 27 -6.66 12.15 0.65
N GLN A 28 -5.33 12.23 0.64
CA GLN A 28 -4.60 12.44 -0.59
C GLN A 28 -4.81 11.24 -1.51
N ARG A 29 -5.23 11.51 -2.75
CA ARG A 29 -5.53 10.48 -3.74
C ARG A 29 -4.44 10.43 -4.80
N PHE A 30 -3.90 9.23 -5.02
CA PHE A 30 -3.00 8.91 -6.13
C PHE A 30 -3.73 7.95 -7.06
N ALA A 31 -3.83 8.28 -8.35
CA ALA A 31 -4.55 7.46 -9.34
C ALA A 31 -3.76 7.24 -10.64
N SER A 32 -2.53 7.76 -10.71
CA SER A 32 -1.67 7.67 -11.88
C SER A 32 -0.55 6.70 -11.60
N PHE A 33 -0.70 5.47 -12.11
CA PHE A 33 0.26 4.39 -11.95
C PHE A 33 0.73 3.88 -13.31
N VAL A 34 1.95 3.34 -13.33
CA VAL A 34 2.58 2.78 -14.53
C VAL A 34 3.02 1.35 -14.29
N GLU A 35 3.07 0.58 -15.36
CA GLU A 35 3.60 -0.78 -15.34
C GLU A 35 5.14 -0.74 -15.33
N THR A 36 5.73 -1.24 -14.24
CA THR A 36 7.19 -1.30 -14.05
C THR A 36 7.77 -2.69 -14.32
N ARG A 37 6.92 -3.72 -14.42
CA ARG A 37 7.32 -5.09 -14.79
C ARG A 37 6.32 -5.71 -15.80
N PRO A 38 6.76 -5.97 -17.04
CA PRO A 38 8.06 -5.59 -17.64
C PRO A 38 8.26 -4.06 -17.61
N PHE A 39 9.51 -3.59 -17.70
CA PHE A 39 9.82 -2.14 -17.66
C PHE A 39 9.30 -1.43 -18.91
N SER A 40 8.02 -1.08 -18.89
CA SER A 40 7.31 -0.46 -20.02
C SER A 40 6.99 1.01 -19.76
N LEU A 41 6.79 1.38 -18.49
CA LEU A 41 6.32 2.69 -18.03
C LEU A 41 5.01 3.15 -18.70
N LYS A 42 4.26 2.21 -19.28
CA LYS A 42 2.95 2.49 -19.83
C LYS A 42 1.97 2.76 -18.70
N GLU A 43 1.02 3.65 -18.96
CA GLU A 43 -0.11 3.86 -18.05
C GLU A 43 -0.81 2.53 -17.78
N SER A 44 -1.15 2.30 -16.50
CA SER A 44 -1.93 1.13 -16.13
C SER A 44 -3.27 1.14 -16.85
N THR A 45 -3.60 0.04 -17.53
CA THR A 45 -4.91 -0.12 -18.18
C THR A 45 -6.02 -0.46 -17.19
N ILE A 46 -5.64 -0.81 -15.97
CA ILE A 46 -6.55 -1.16 -14.88
C ILE A 46 -6.48 -0.04 -13.83
N PRO A 47 -7.61 0.64 -13.53
CA PRO A 47 -7.62 1.70 -12.54
C PRO A 47 -7.25 1.20 -11.14
N THR A 48 -6.27 1.87 -10.54
CA THR A 48 -5.88 1.72 -9.14
C THR A 48 -5.86 3.10 -8.51
N GLU A 49 -6.44 3.21 -7.31
CA GLU A 49 -6.40 4.43 -6.51
C GLU A 49 -5.81 4.11 -5.14
N VAL A 50 -4.89 4.97 -4.68
CA VAL A 50 -4.31 4.92 -3.35
C VAL A 50 -4.74 6.16 -2.58
N LEU A 51 -5.29 5.95 -1.40
CA LEU A 51 -5.69 6.98 -0.46
C LEU A 51 -4.69 7.02 0.68
N VAL A 52 -4.18 8.21 1.01
CA VAL A 52 -3.26 8.42 2.12
C VAL A 52 -3.83 9.46 3.08
N LEU A 53 -3.95 9.07 4.34
CA LEU A 53 -4.38 9.91 5.46
C LEU A 53 -3.39 9.72 6.62
N THR A 54 -3.20 10.76 7.43
CA THR A 54 -2.33 10.71 8.61
C THR A 54 -2.98 11.40 9.79
N ASP A 55 -2.79 10.85 10.98
CA ASP A 55 -3.14 11.48 12.26
C ASP A 55 -2.02 11.26 13.30
N GLU A 56 -2.30 11.58 14.57
CA GLU A 56 -1.34 11.41 15.67
C GLU A 56 -1.02 9.93 15.99
N LYS A 57 -1.85 8.98 15.54
CA LYS A 57 -1.69 7.54 15.75
C LYS A 57 -0.90 6.88 14.63
N GLY A 58 -0.92 7.43 13.41
CA GLY A 58 -0.09 6.93 12.33
C GLY A 58 -0.55 7.31 10.92
N ILE A 59 -0.17 6.44 9.98
CA ILE A 59 -0.42 6.59 8.54
C ILE A 59 -1.44 5.52 8.12
N TYR A 60 -2.52 5.96 7.47
CA TYR A 60 -3.58 5.12 6.94
C TYR A 60 -3.53 5.10 5.42
N ILE A 61 -3.57 3.89 4.86
CA ILE A 61 -3.39 3.66 3.43
C ILE A 61 -4.54 2.79 2.93
N GLY A 62 -5.35 3.36 2.04
CA GLY A 62 -6.44 2.64 1.37
C GLY A 62 -6.05 2.32 -0.08
N PHE A 63 -6.26 1.07 -0.51
CA PHE A 63 -6.07 0.66 -1.90
C PHE A 63 -7.41 0.30 -2.53
N ILE A 64 -7.76 0.96 -3.63
CA ILE A 64 -8.93 0.64 -4.45
C ILE A 64 -8.41 0.08 -5.77
N ASN A 65 -8.56 -1.23 -5.96
CA ASN A 65 -8.11 -1.93 -7.16
C ASN A 65 -9.31 -2.42 -7.97
N GLN A 66 -9.46 -1.94 -9.20
CA GLN A 66 -10.45 -2.49 -10.11
C GLN A 66 -9.93 -3.80 -10.71
N GLN A 67 -10.76 -4.85 -10.74
CA GLN A 67 -10.37 -6.14 -11.32
C GLN A 67 -11.61 -6.98 -11.58
N SER A 68 -11.66 -7.63 -12.75
CA SER A 68 -12.71 -8.59 -13.09
C SER A 68 -12.72 -9.77 -12.12
N TRP A 69 -13.91 -10.17 -11.68
CA TRP A 69 -14.09 -11.11 -10.57
C TRP A 69 -13.47 -12.49 -10.82
N ASP A 70 -13.51 -12.94 -12.07
CA ASP A 70 -12.98 -14.20 -12.59
C ASP A 70 -11.44 -14.24 -12.65
N THR A 71 -10.78 -13.09 -12.64
CA THR A 71 -9.31 -12.99 -12.67
C THR A 71 -8.68 -12.90 -11.29
N ARG A 72 -9.49 -12.81 -10.23
CA ARG A 72 -9.01 -12.58 -8.85
C ARG A 72 -8.41 -13.83 -8.24
N TYR A 73 -7.19 -13.71 -7.70
CA TYR A 73 -6.51 -14.78 -6.98
C TYR A 73 -6.59 -14.58 -5.47
N ARG A 74 -7.60 -15.20 -4.85
CA ARG A 74 -7.95 -15.01 -3.42
C ARG A 74 -7.38 -16.05 -2.47
N ARG A 75 -6.51 -16.96 -2.92
CA ARG A 75 -6.00 -18.03 -2.04
C ARG A 75 -5.22 -17.40 -0.90
N LYS A 76 -5.61 -17.71 0.34
CA LYS A 76 -4.83 -17.34 1.52
C LYS A 76 -3.50 -18.09 1.45
N GLN A 77 -2.43 -17.34 1.60
CA GLN A 77 -1.07 -17.85 1.69
C GLN A 77 -0.54 -17.64 3.11
N GLU A 78 0.53 -18.33 3.46
CA GLU A 78 1.27 -18.07 4.69
C GLU A 78 1.83 -16.64 4.70
N ARG A 79 2.20 -16.13 5.88
CA ARG A 79 2.93 -14.86 6.01
C ARG A 79 4.18 -14.94 5.12
N ASP A 80 4.50 -13.84 4.43
CA ASP A 80 5.63 -13.72 3.50
C ASP A 80 5.63 -14.60 2.25
N ALA A 81 4.63 -15.47 2.05
CA ALA A 81 4.53 -16.34 0.88
C ALA A 81 3.85 -15.67 -0.34
N MET A 82 3.67 -14.35 -0.34
CA MET A 82 2.90 -13.61 -1.36
C MET A 82 3.59 -13.50 -2.74
N TRP A 83 4.77 -14.10 -2.94
CA TRP A 83 5.65 -13.83 -4.09
C TRP A 83 5.35 -14.64 -5.35
N SER A 84 4.60 -15.73 -5.25
CA SER A 84 4.44 -16.67 -6.36
C SER A 84 3.04 -16.80 -6.95
N ASP A 85 1.99 -16.30 -6.30
CA ASP A 85 0.63 -16.16 -6.87
C ASP A 85 -0.27 -15.36 -5.90
N SER A 86 -0.33 -14.03 -5.99
CA SER A 86 -1.41 -13.28 -5.31
C SER A 86 -1.66 -11.91 -5.92
N ASP A 87 -2.93 -11.54 -5.95
CA ASP A 87 -3.31 -10.13 -6.01
C ASP A 87 -2.91 -9.48 -4.69
N ARG A 88 -2.08 -8.45 -4.76
CA ARG A 88 -1.43 -7.86 -3.58
C ARG A 88 -1.08 -6.41 -3.80
N ASN A 89 -1.05 -5.66 -2.71
CA ASN A 89 -0.50 -4.32 -2.66
C ASN A 89 0.71 -4.32 -1.75
N PHE A 90 1.76 -3.60 -2.16
CA PHE A 90 2.91 -3.29 -1.32
C PHE A 90 3.07 -1.78 -1.23
N LEU A 91 3.44 -1.33 -0.04
CA LEU A 91 3.87 0.03 0.24
C LEU A 91 5.30 -0.03 0.76
N SER A 92 6.14 0.90 0.32
CA SER A 92 7.44 1.14 0.93
C SER A 92 7.54 2.59 1.37
N ILE A 93 8.08 2.82 2.57
CA ILE A 93 8.23 4.14 3.17
C ILE A 93 9.69 4.31 3.60
N ASP A 94 10.31 5.38 3.10
CA ASP A 94 11.53 5.95 3.65
C ASP A 94 11.13 7.17 4.50
N PHE A 95 11.29 7.07 5.82
CA PHE A 95 10.86 8.11 6.75
C PHE A 95 11.82 9.29 6.84
N ASP A 96 13.11 9.11 6.53
CA ASP A 96 14.12 10.17 6.65
C ASP A 96 14.61 10.71 5.30
N GLY A 97 14.18 10.07 4.20
CA GLY A 97 14.42 10.49 2.83
C GLY A 97 15.87 10.33 2.39
N LYS A 98 16.68 9.53 3.10
CA LYS A 98 18.10 9.34 2.79
C LYS A 98 18.39 8.08 1.98
N ALA A 99 17.38 7.28 1.65
CA ALA A 99 17.50 6.04 0.89
C ALA A 99 18.46 4.99 1.50
N ASN A 100 18.84 5.15 2.77
CA ASN A 100 19.70 4.21 3.50
C ASN A 100 18.88 3.11 4.18
N MET A 101 17.67 3.45 4.64
CA MET A 101 16.74 2.56 5.32
C MET A 101 15.30 2.91 4.93
N GLY A 102 14.56 1.90 4.49
CA GLY A 102 13.12 1.98 4.28
C GLY A 102 12.43 0.78 4.91
N TYR A 103 11.10 0.83 4.93
CA TYR A 103 10.26 -0.25 5.44
C TYR A 103 9.23 -0.60 4.39
N PHE A 104 8.88 -1.87 4.26
CA PHE A 104 7.80 -2.29 3.39
C PHE A 104 6.70 -3.01 4.17
N PHE A 105 5.48 -2.88 3.66
CA PHE A 105 4.29 -3.52 4.17
C PHE A 105 3.50 -4.04 2.97
N GLY A 106 2.94 -5.24 3.09
CA GLY A 106 2.22 -5.90 2.03
C GLY A 106 0.96 -6.58 2.56
N VAL A 107 -0.11 -6.51 1.78
CA VAL A 107 -1.35 -7.25 2.04
C VAL A 107 -1.86 -7.89 0.76
N SER A 108 -2.23 -9.18 0.83
CA SER A 108 -2.83 -9.91 -0.28
C SER A 108 -4.36 -9.83 -0.22
N LEU A 109 -5.01 -10.04 -1.36
CA LEU A 109 -6.46 -10.20 -1.44
C LEU A 109 -6.98 -11.37 -0.58
N GLY A 110 -6.14 -12.37 -0.31
CA GLY A 110 -6.43 -13.49 0.60
C GLY A 110 -6.18 -13.19 2.08
N GLY A 111 -5.76 -11.96 2.43
CA GLY A 111 -5.48 -11.53 3.81
C GLY A 111 -4.12 -11.98 4.36
N SER A 112 -3.21 -12.43 3.51
CA SER A 112 -1.81 -12.65 3.90
C SER A 112 -1.12 -11.30 4.06
N MET A 113 -0.20 -11.20 5.02
CA MET A 113 0.59 -10.01 5.28
C MET A 113 2.08 -10.31 5.08
N SER A 114 2.84 -9.28 4.76
CA SER A 114 4.30 -9.31 4.70
C SER A 114 4.83 -7.95 5.10
N ASP A 115 5.94 -7.92 5.82
CA ASP A 115 6.59 -6.68 6.23
C ASP A 115 8.10 -6.89 6.38
N GLY A 116 8.82 -5.79 6.45
CA GLY A 116 10.27 -5.84 6.61
C GLY A 116 10.96 -4.52 6.33
N SER A 117 12.29 -4.58 6.27
CA SER A 117 13.14 -3.43 6.01
C SER A 117 13.80 -3.52 4.64
N ILE A 118 14.18 -2.36 4.11
CA ILE A 118 14.93 -2.19 2.87
C ILE A 118 16.19 -1.41 3.24
N SER A 119 17.35 -2.00 3.04
CA SER A 119 18.64 -1.35 3.27
C SER A 119 19.44 -1.25 1.98
N GLY A 120 20.40 -0.32 1.90
CA GLY A 120 21.28 -0.20 0.73
C GLY A 120 20.51 -0.07 -0.59
N GLU A 121 19.45 0.75 -0.60
CA GLU A 121 18.55 1.05 -1.72
C GLU A 121 17.67 -0.10 -2.23
N SER A 122 18.01 -1.37 -2.02
CA SER A 122 17.26 -2.50 -2.61
C SER A 122 17.30 -3.81 -1.82
N GLN A 123 18.11 -3.92 -0.77
CA GLN A 123 18.26 -5.15 -0.01
C GLN A 123 17.11 -5.31 0.98
N MET A 124 16.20 -6.23 0.66
CA MET A 124 15.06 -6.55 1.51
C MET A 124 15.45 -7.54 2.60
N ASP A 125 15.14 -7.20 3.85
CA ASP A 125 15.13 -8.10 4.99
C ASP A 125 13.67 -8.29 5.44
N ARG A 126 13.22 -9.55 5.48
CA ARG A 126 11.82 -9.93 5.77
C ARG A 126 11.66 -10.63 7.12
N ASP A 127 12.72 -10.74 7.91
CA ASP A 127 12.69 -11.41 9.21
C ASP A 127 12.15 -10.48 10.32
N TRP A 128 11.19 -9.61 9.99
CA TRP A 128 10.69 -8.62 10.92
C TRP A 128 9.59 -9.21 11.81
N ASP A 129 9.98 -10.24 12.57
CA ASP A 129 9.18 -11.04 13.50
C ASP A 129 9.97 -11.33 14.80
#